data_AF-A0A085NKS9-F1
#
_entry.id   AF-A0A085NKS9-F1
#
_cell.length_a   1.000
_cell.length_b   1.000
_cell.length_c   1.000
_cell.angle_alpha   90.00
_cell.angle_beta   90.00
_cell.angle_gamma   90.00
#
_symmetry.space_group_name_H-M   'P 1'
#
loop_
_entity.id
_entity.type
_entity.pdbx_description
1 polymer ?
#
loop_
_entity_poly.entity_id
_entity_poly.type
_entity_poly.pdbx_seq_one_letter_code
_entity_poly.pdbx_strand_id
1 'polypeptide(L)'
;MLSRASTLSRPLVTAVFIPSVGKCSSVTDGSGSSTNNDEQNQSADICLDISRMSSWHRSIYHGECPTMNKFRWQSERRNLRKRFAMYGKASDVDLSVLWPNNTELEILQYEEDNWKPKLENMIKLEKTLAMKADARMQRRIEQVETNVKNYNKVLKEYNEKREKREREMLAAKQENERKIREIQDHFGYPVDPSDPKFVALMEKKRLEERKVSFYFLSYH
;
A
#
# COMPACT_ATOMS: atom_id res chain seq x y z
N MET A 1 3.71 18.88 -25.78
CA MET A 1 4.89 19.76 -25.74
C MET A 1 5.58 19.60 -24.40
N LEU A 2 6.79 19.05 -24.46
CA LEU A 2 7.92 18.99 -23.52
C LEU A 2 7.73 19.36 -22.04
N SER A 3 7.96 18.32 -21.22
CA SER A 3 8.35 18.35 -19.80
C SER A 3 9.64 19.15 -19.58
N ARG A 4 9.69 19.95 -18.50
CA ARG A 4 10.92 20.52 -17.94
C ARG A 4 10.98 20.25 -16.45
N ALA A 5 11.55 19.10 -16.10
CA ALA A 5 12.10 18.86 -14.77
C ALA A 5 13.40 19.65 -14.64
N SER A 6 13.45 20.59 -13.69
CA SER A 6 14.67 21.34 -13.34
C SER A 6 15.49 20.51 -12.35
N THR A 7 16.41 19.70 -12.85
CA THR A 7 17.42 19.00 -12.05
C THR A 7 18.60 19.93 -11.76
N LEU A 8 18.59 20.56 -10.59
CA LEU A 8 19.81 21.21 -10.06
C LEU A 8 20.70 20.14 -9.43
N SER A 9 21.53 19.54 -10.27
CA SER A 9 22.69 18.74 -9.85
C SER A 9 23.68 19.65 -9.12
N ARG A 10 23.88 19.41 -7.82
CA ARG A 10 25.00 20.01 -7.06
C ARG A 10 26.22 19.10 -7.23
N PRO A 11 27.38 19.61 -7.69
CA PRO A 11 28.58 18.80 -7.74
C PRO A 11 29.07 18.49 -6.32
N LEU A 12 29.35 17.21 -6.06
CA LEU A 12 30.06 16.74 -4.87
C LEU A 12 31.49 17.29 -4.91
N VAL A 13 31.79 18.25 -4.04
CA VAL A 13 33.18 18.65 -3.77
C VAL A 13 33.75 17.61 -2.81
N THR A 14 34.49 16.65 -3.36
CA THR A 14 35.34 15.75 -2.58
C THR A 14 36.55 16.53 -2.09
N ALA A 15 36.49 17.03 -0.84
CA ALA A 15 37.66 17.57 -0.17
C ALA A 15 38.55 16.40 0.27
N VAL A 16 39.65 16.21 -0.45
CA VAL A 16 40.73 15.29 -0.06
C VAL A 16 41.43 15.89 1.17
N PHE A 17 41.35 15.20 2.29
CA PHE A 17 42.05 15.54 3.53
C PHE A 17 43.53 15.21 3.38
N ILE A 18 44.40 16.23 3.43
CA ILE A 18 45.86 16.06 3.45
C ILE A 18 46.33 16.39 4.88
N PRO A 19 46.93 15.44 5.62
CA PRO A 19 47.42 15.71 6.97
C PRO A 19 48.75 16.47 6.92
N SER A 20 48.79 17.63 7.58
CA SER A 20 50.03 18.36 7.83
C SER A 20 50.76 17.76 9.04
N VAL A 21 52.01 17.36 8.80
CA VAL A 21 52.93 16.76 9.77
C VAL A 21 53.39 17.81 10.78
N GLY A 22 53.34 17.43 12.06
CA GLY A 22 53.53 18.33 13.20
C GLY A 22 54.94 18.88 13.41
N LYS A 23 55.00 19.88 14.30
CA LYS A 23 56.22 20.24 15.02
C LYS A 23 55.90 20.31 16.52
N CYS A 24 56.62 19.50 17.27
CA CYS A 24 56.57 19.37 18.72
C CYS A 24 57.36 20.50 19.42
N SER A 25 56.78 20.93 20.55
CA SER A 25 57.37 21.38 21.83
C SER A 25 58.82 21.88 21.92
N SER A 26 58.98 22.99 22.66
CA SER A 26 59.98 23.07 23.73
C SER A 26 59.45 23.91 24.90
N VAL A 27 59.45 23.28 26.08
CA VAL A 27 59.24 23.87 27.41
C VAL A 27 60.53 24.58 27.84
N THR A 28 60.43 25.74 28.48
CA THR A 28 61.48 26.26 29.38
C THR A 28 60.85 26.93 30.60
N ASP A 29 61.18 26.40 31.77
CA ASP A 29 60.88 26.95 33.09
C ASP A 29 61.84 28.11 33.45
N GLY A 30 61.30 29.14 34.11
CA GLY A 30 61.87 29.79 35.30
C GLY A 30 63.16 30.64 35.25
N SER A 31 63.02 31.86 35.80
CA SER A 31 64.03 32.67 36.54
C SER A 31 64.95 33.64 35.76
N GLY A 32 64.76 34.95 35.99
CA GLY A 32 65.85 35.94 35.90
C GLY A 32 65.41 37.36 35.51
N SER A 33 65.42 38.28 36.48
CA SER A 33 65.25 39.73 36.33
C SER A 33 66.22 40.37 35.32
N SER A 34 65.74 41.33 34.53
CA SER A 34 66.40 42.62 34.26
C SER A 34 65.56 43.48 33.30
N THR A 35 65.32 44.72 33.70
CA THR A 35 64.85 45.82 32.85
C THR A 35 65.73 45.98 31.62
N ASN A 36 65.14 46.15 30.44
CA ASN A 36 65.50 47.16 29.44
C ASN A 36 64.46 47.21 28.31
N ASN A 37 64.17 48.42 27.85
CA ASN A 37 63.38 48.69 26.67
C ASN A 37 64.10 48.12 25.44
N ASP A 38 63.45 47.21 24.72
CA ASP A 38 63.83 46.86 23.36
C ASP A 38 62.59 46.94 22.48
N GLU A 39 62.57 48.00 21.67
CA GLU A 39 61.76 48.11 20.46
C GLU A 39 62.11 46.93 19.53
N GLN A 40 61.32 45.87 19.59
CA GLN A 40 61.31 44.85 18.56
C GLN A 40 60.19 45.19 17.60
N ASN A 41 60.58 45.88 16.53
CA ASN A 41 59.88 45.93 15.25
C ASN A 41 59.52 44.50 14.81
N GLN A 42 58.36 44.01 15.22
CA GLN A 42 57.68 42.95 14.51
C GLN A 42 56.99 43.63 13.33
N SER A 43 57.67 43.65 12.19
CA SER A 43 57.01 43.69 10.89
C SER A 43 56.09 42.47 10.82
N ALA A 44 54.92 42.59 11.46
CA ALA A 44 53.80 41.73 11.18
C ALA A 44 53.48 41.99 9.72
N ASP A 45 53.77 41.02 8.85
CA ASP A 45 53.18 40.97 7.52
C ASP A 45 51.66 41.01 7.76
N ILE A 46 51.08 42.21 7.65
CA ILE A 46 49.65 42.40 7.74
C ILE A 46 49.10 41.72 6.49
N CYS A 47 48.78 40.44 6.60
CA CYS A 47 48.11 39.69 5.55
C CYS A 47 46.68 40.25 5.47
N LEU A 48 46.55 41.39 4.81
CA LEU A 48 45.27 42.04 4.54
C LEU A 48 44.40 41.08 3.74
N ASP A 49 43.13 41.01 4.11
CA ASP A 49 42.16 40.24 3.36
C ASP A 49 41.91 40.87 1.98
N ILE A 50 42.57 40.32 0.95
CA ILE A 50 42.33 40.70 -0.45
C ILE A 50 41.06 40.02 -1.01
N SER A 51 40.68 38.86 -0.47
CA SER A 51 39.60 38.01 -0.99
C SER A 51 38.21 38.64 -0.89
N ARG A 52 38.03 39.66 -0.02
CA ARG A 52 36.74 40.29 0.32
C ARG A 52 35.67 39.26 0.77
N MET A 53 36.07 38.02 1.09
CA MET A 53 35.18 36.97 1.56
C MET A 53 34.76 37.28 2.99
N SER A 54 33.49 37.00 3.31
CA SER A 54 33.07 37.07 4.71
C SER A 54 33.96 36.15 5.56
N SER A 55 34.33 36.61 6.76
CA SER A 55 35.05 35.81 7.77
C SER A 55 34.47 34.40 7.91
N TRP A 56 33.15 34.24 7.80
CA TRP A 56 32.49 32.94 7.81
C TRP A 56 32.93 32.01 6.65
N HIS A 57 32.93 32.52 5.42
CA HIS A 57 33.35 31.74 4.24
C HIS A 57 34.85 31.44 4.25
N ARG A 58 35.65 32.35 4.81
CA ARG A 58 37.08 32.16 5.02
C ARG A 58 37.36 31.01 5.98
N SER A 59 36.71 30.97 7.14
CA SER A 59 36.90 29.86 8.09
C SER A 59 36.55 28.51 7.46
N ILE A 60 35.45 28.45 6.69
CA ILE A 60 35.08 27.23 5.94
C ILE A 60 36.18 26.83 4.94
N TYR A 61 36.73 27.79 4.19
CA TYR A 61 37.78 27.52 3.21
C TYR A 61 39.05 26.96 3.85
N HIS A 62 39.42 27.45 5.04
CA HIS A 62 40.57 26.96 5.80
C HIS A 62 40.28 25.69 6.62
N GLY A 63 39.05 25.16 6.57
CA GLY A 63 38.65 23.99 7.36
C GLY A 63 38.48 24.27 8.86
N GLU A 64 38.47 25.55 9.26
CA GLU A 64 38.25 26.00 10.63
C GLU A 64 36.75 26.06 10.94
N CYS A 65 36.38 25.90 12.22
CA CYS A 65 35.00 26.04 12.64
C CYS A 65 34.59 27.54 12.64
N PRO A 66 33.59 27.95 11.82
CA PRO A 66 33.15 29.35 11.80
C PRO A 66 32.50 29.78 13.11
N THR A 67 32.72 31.02 13.55
CA THR A 67 32.14 31.56 14.81
C THR A 67 30.61 31.57 14.78
N MET A 68 29.98 31.26 15.90
CA MET A 68 28.53 31.09 16.00
C MET A 68 27.87 32.35 16.57
N ASN A 69 27.11 33.13 15.77
CA ASN A 69 26.10 34.08 16.31
C ASN A 69 25.25 34.86 15.28
N LYS A 70 25.14 34.42 14.03
CA LYS A 70 24.44 35.25 13.01
C LYS A 70 22.97 34.92 12.84
N PHE A 71 22.52 33.68 13.11
CA PHE A 71 21.14 33.28 12.87
C PHE A 71 20.60 32.28 13.91
N ARG A 72 19.32 32.43 14.28
CA ARG A 72 18.62 31.56 15.24
C ARG A 72 18.72 30.07 14.91
N TRP A 73 18.63 29.70 13.63
CA TRP A 73 18.72 28.30 13.22
C TRP A 73 20.09 27.70 13.53
N GLN A 74 21.17 28.48 13.55
CA GLN A 74 22.51 27.96 13.89
C GLN A 74 22.54 27.43 15.33
N SER A 75 21.79 28.06 16.24
CA SER A 75 21.64 27.70 17.65
C SER A 75 20.67 26.56 17.92
N GLU A 76 19.98 26.06 16.90
CA GLU A 76 19.13 24.88 17.07
C GLU A 76 19.98 23.64 17.35
N ARG A 77 19.49 22.78 18.25
CA ARG A 77 20.10 21.51 18.64
C ARG A 77 20.52 20.65 17.45
N ARG A 78 19.70 20.62 16.39
CA ARG A 78 20.00 19.89 15.15
C ARG A 78 21.26 20.41 14.45
N ASN A 79 21.46 21.73 14.40
CA ASN A 79 22.59 22.34 13.71
C ASN A 79 23.86 22.31 14.57
N LEU A 80 23.72 22.39 15.90
CA LEU A 80 24.80 22.11 16.85
C LEU A 80 25.33 20.68 16.68
N ARG A 81 24.45 19.68 16.63
CA ARG A 81 24.81 18.27 16.38
C ARG A 81 25.56 18.09 15.05
N LYS A 82 25.07 18.71 13.97
CA LYS A 82 25.74 18.67 12.65
C LYS A 82 27.10 19.33 12.67
N ARG A 83 27.23 20.47 13.35
CA ARG A 83 28.49 21.19 13.48
C ARG A 83 29.53 20.36 14.23
N PHE A 84 29.15 19.74 15.33
CA PHE A 84 30.02 18.80 16.05
C PHE A 84 30.43 17.61 15.17
N ALA A 85 29.52 17.06 14.36
CA ALA A 85 29.86 16.00 13.42
C ALA A 85 30.87 16.43 12.34
N MET A 86 30.87 17.71 11.94
CA MET A 86 31.79 18.24 10.92
C MET A 86 33.17 18.62 11.48
N TYR A 87 33.21 19.35 12.60
CA TYR A 87 34.43 19.95 13.13
C TYR A 87 34.92 19.29 14.42
N GLY A 88 34.18 18.32 14.97
CA GLY A 88 34.50 17.63 16.22
C GLY A 88 34.64 18.60 17.39
N LYS A 89 35.67 18.38 18.22
CA LYS A 89 35.96 19.21 19.39
C LYS A 89 36.25 20.67 19.05
N ALA A 90 36.72 20.98 17.83
CA ALA A 90 36.97 22.35 17.40
C ALA A 90 35.68 23.20 17.31
N SER A 91 34.50 22.57 17.35
CA SER A 91 33.22 23.27 17.32
C SER A 91 32.77 23.85 18.66
N ASP A 92 33.42 23.48 19.77
CA ASP A 92 33.08 23.90 21.13
C ASP A 92 31.58 23.74 21.47
N VAL A 93 30.97 22.66 20.99
CA VAL A 93 29.58 22.31 21.27
C VAL A 93 29.53 21.41 22.49
N ASP A 94 28.65 21.74 23.44
CA ASP A 94 28.36 20.90 24.61
C ASP A 94 27.93 19.49 24.20
N LEU A 95 28.63 18.47 24.70
CA LEU A 95 28.34 17.07 24.35
C LEU A 95 26.98 16.59 24.87
N SER A 96 26.43 17.22 25.91
CA SER A 96 25.10 16.90 26.46
C SER A 96 23.98 17.14 25.44
N VAL A 97 24.16 18.12 24.55
CA VAL A 97 23.21 18.49 23.49
C VAL A 97 23.12 17.41 22.40
N LEU A 98 24.12 16.54 22.29
CA LEU A 98 24.17 15.48 21.30
C LEU A 98 23.16 14.37 21.59
N TRP A 99 22.95 14.06 22.86
CA TRP A 99 21.99 13.05 23.29
C TRP A 99 20.56 13.61 23.33
N PRO A 100 19.55 12.73 23.24
CA PRO A 100 18.16 13.12 23.46
C PRO A 100 17.96 13.64 24.89
N ASN A 101 17.05 14.60 25.06
CA ASN A 101 16.59 14.99 26.39
C ASN A 101 15.60 13.95 26.94
N ASN A 102 15.35 13.95 28.26
CA ASN A 102 14.37 13.07 28.89
C ASN A 102 12.99 13.14 28.21
N THR A 103 12.55 14.36 27.85
CA THR A 103 11.29 14.57 27.12
C THR A 103 11.31 13.96 25.71
N GLU A 104 12.46 14.01 25.01
CA GLU A 104 12.60 13.39 23.68
C GLU A 104 12.64 11.86 23.81
N LEU A 105 13.26 11.35 24.87
CA LEU A 105 13.36 9.93 25.17
C LEU A 105 11.98 9.34 25.47
N GLU A 106 11.15 10.01 26.28
CA GLU A 106 9.77 9.60 26.55
C GLU A 106 8.93 9.50 25.26
N ILE A 107 9.08 10.46 24.34
CA ILE A 107 8.40 10.43 23.04
C ILE A 107 8.88 9.24 22.20
N LEU A 108 10.19 9.01 22.13
CA LEU A 108 10.76 7.90 21.39
C LEU A 108 10.31 6.55 21.95
N GLN A 109 10.24 6.42 23.28
CA GLN A 109 9.77 5.21 23.94
C GLN A 109 8.28 4.98 23.69
N TYR A 110 7.46 6.04 23.78
CA TYR A 110 6.04 5.97 23.43
C TYR A 110 5.87 5.55 21.96
N GLU A 111 6.68 6.09 21.04
CA GLU A 111 6.62 5.69 19.64
C GLU A 111 7.01 4.23 19.43
N GLU A 112 8.05 3.75 20.11
CA GLU A 112 8.48 2.37 20.04
C GLU A 112 7.42 1.40 20.58
N ASP A 113 6.88 1.68 21.76
CA ASP A 113 5.88 0.80 22.39
C ASP A 113 4.58 0.70 21.58
N ASN A 114 4.15 1.79 20.92
CA ASN A 114 2.89 1.81 20.18
C ASN A 114 3.01 1.38 18.72
N TRP A 115 4.09 1.76 18.04
CA TRP A 115 4.24 1.53 16.60
C TRP A 115 5.17 0.37 16.27
N LYS A 116 6.05 -0.03 17.18
CA LYS A 116 7.04 -1.10 16.97
C LYS A 116 6.75 -2.27 17.91
N PRO A 117 5.89 -3.21 17.49
CA PRO A 117 5.55 -4.36 18.30
C PRO A 117 6.79 -5.24 18.55
N LYS A 118 6.85 -5.81 19.76
CA LYS A 118 7.90 -6.75 20.14
C LYS A 118 7.88 -8.00 19.27
N LEU A 119 9.05 -8.56 18.99
CA LEU A 119 9.22 -9.74 18.14
C LEU A 119 8.37 -10.93 18.61
N GLU A 120 8.30 -11.17 19.92
CA GLU A 120 7.49 -12.25 20.49
C GLU A 120 6.00 -12.11 20.17
N ASN A 121 5.49 -10.88 20.15
CA ASN A 121 4.09 -10.60 19.84
C ASN A 121 3.82 -10.90 18.36
N MET A 122 4.77 -10.56 17.49
CA MET A 122 4.68 -10.88 16.06
C MET A 122 4.69 -12.38 15.80
N ILE A 123 5.60 -13.13 16.43
CA ILE A 123 5.65 -14.59 16.31
C ILE A 123 4.33 -15.23 16.79
N LYS A 124 3.76 -14.75 17.90
CA LYS A 124 2.45 -15.22 18.39
C LYS A 124 1.35 -14.90 17.38
N LEU A 125 1.32 -13.69 16.85
CA LEU A 125 0.32 -13.26 15.87
C LEU A 125 0.38 -14.12 14.60
N GLU A 126 1.56 -14.33 14.03
CA GLU A 126 1.74 -15.19 12.86
C GLU A 126 1.28 -16.63 13.12
N LYS A 127 1.64 -17.22 14.26
CA LYS A 127 1.17 -18.55 14.65
C LYS A 127 -0.36 -18.62 14.71
N THR A 128 -1.01 -17.62 15.29
CA THR A 128 -2.49 -17.59 15.35
C THR A 128 -3.12 -17.42 13.97
N LEU A 129 -2.49 -16.65 13.07
CA LEU A 129 -2.98 -16.47 11.70
C LEU A 129 -2.83 -17.76 10.89
N ALA A 130 -1.71 -18.46 11.03
CA ALA A 130 -1.48 -19.76 10.40
C ALA A 130 -2.54 -20.78 10.86
N MET A 131 -2.74 -20.93 12.17
CA MET A 131 -3.77 -21.83 12.73
C MET A 131 -5.17 -21.50 12.22
N LYS A 132 -5.54 -20.22 12.11
CA LYS A 132 -6.83 -19.79 11.55
C LYS A 132 -6.95 -20.08 10.06
N ALA A 133 -5.86 -19.95 9.30
CA ALA A 133 -5.84 -20.28 7.88
C ALA A 133 -6.04 -21.79 7.68
N ASP A 134 -5.31 -22.60 8.43
CA ASP A 134 -5.41 -24.07 8.37
C ASP A 134 -6.81 -24.55 8.75
N ALA A 135 -7.38 -24.03 9.83
CA ALA A 135 -8.73 -24.37 10.26
C ALA A 135 -9.80 -23.96 9.22
N ARG A 136 -9.61 -22.83 8.51
CA ARG A 136 -10.51 -22.43 7.41
C ARG A 136 -10.38 -23.37 6.21
N MET A 137 -9.16 -23.78 5.88
CA MET A 137 -8.91 -24.72 4.80
C MET A 137 -9.54 -26.09 5.11
N GLN A 138 -9.35 -26.61 6.32
CA GLN A 138 -9.94 -27.89 6.76
C GLN A 138 -11.47 -27.86 6.66
N ARG A 139 -12.13 -26.82 7.19
CA ARG A 139 -13.59 -26.67 7.06
C ARG A 139 -14.04 -26.63 5.60
N ARG A 140 -13.28 -25.98 4.72
CA ARG A 140 -13.59 -25.94 3.28
C ARG A 140 -13.48 -27.33 2.67
N ILE A 141 -12.45 -28.09 3.02
CA ILE A 141 -12.26 -29.47 2.54
C ILE A 141 -13.43 -30.34 3.01
N GLU A 142 -13.80 -30.29 4.29
CA GLU A 142 -14.95 -31.03 4.85
C GLU A 142 -16.28 -30.70 4.13
N GLN A 143 -16.50 -29.42 3.81
CA GLN A 143 -17.66 -28.99 3.02
C GLN A 143 -17.63 -29.54 1.60
N VAL A 144 -16.47 -29.57 0.96
CA VAL A 144 -16.32 -30.14 -0.38
C VAL A 144 -16.56 -31.66 -0.33
N GLU A 145 -16.01 -32.36 0.65
CA GLU A 145 -16.20 -33.81 0.80
C GLU A 145 -17.67 -34.19 1.01
N THR A 146 -18.39 -33.45 1.85
CA THR A 146 -19.83 -33.66 2.06
C THR A 146 -20.63 -33.40 0.79
N ASN A 147 -20.30 -32.36 0.04
CA ASN A 147 -20.92 -32.08 -1.27
C ASN A 147 -20.61 -33.17 -2.31
N VAL A 148 -19.37 -33.64 -2.37
CA VAL A 148 -18.95 -34.73 -3.28
C VAL A 148 -19.70 -36.03 -2.96
N LYS A 149 -19.89 -36.36 -1.68
CA LYS A 149 -20.70 -37.53 -1.26
C LYS A 149 -22.15 -37.41 -1.73
N ASN A 150 -22.72 -36.21 -1.70
CA ASN A 150 -24.11 -35.96 -2.11
C ASN A 150 -24.27 -35.72 -3.63
N TYR A 151 -23.18 -35.50 -4.36
CA TYR A 151 -23.19 -35.10 -5.76
C TYR A 151 -23.97 -36.06 -6.66
N ASN A 152 -23.75 -37.38 -6.51
CA ASN A 152 -24.40 -38.39 -7.34
C ASN A 152 -25.92 -38.39 -7.20
N LYS A 153 -26.45 -38.11 -5.99
CA LYS A 153 -27.90 -38.03 -5.76
C LYS A 153 -28.49 -36.79 -6.43
N VAL A 154 -27.86 -35.63 -6.22
CA VAL A 154 -28.27 -34.36 -6.81
C VAL A 154 -28.24 -34.42 -8.35
N LEU A 155 -27.23 -35.08 -8.93
CA LEU A 155 -27.12 -35.25 -10.37
C LEU A 155 -28.28 -36.08 -10.95
N LYS A 156 -28.67 -37.16 -10.28
CA LYS A 156 -29.81 -37.99 -10.68
C LYS A 156 -31.11 -37.18 -10.65
N GLU A 157 -31.39 -36.51 -9.54
CA GLU A 157 -32.57 -35.67 -9.39
C GLU A 157 -32.63 -34.55 -10.44
N TYR A 158 -31.48 -33.96 -10.79
CA TYR A 158 -31.39 -32.94 -11.83
C TYR A 158 -31.73 -33.51 -13.21
N ASN A 159 -31.15 -34.67 -13.57
CA ASN A 159 -31.43 -35.32 -14.85
C ASN A 159 -32.89 -35.75 -14.97
N GLU A 160 -33.47 -36.33 -13.91
CA GLU A 160 -34.89 -36.71 -13.87
C GLU A 160 -35.81 -35.50 -14.06
N LYS A 161 -35.51 -34.37 -13.41
CA LYS A 161 -36.25 -33.11 -13.60
C LYS A 161 -36.12 -32.60 -15.03
N ARG A 162 -34.95 -32.75 -15.65
CA ARG A 162 -34.71 -32.34 -17.04
C ARG A 162 -35.52 -33.20 -18.01
N GLU A 163 -35.46 -34.53 -17.86
CA GLU A 163 -36.21 -35.48 -18.68
C GLU A 163 -37.73 -35.33 -18.51
N LYS A 164 -38.21 -35.07 -17.29
CA LYS A 164 -39.62 -34.79 -17.05
C LYS A 164 -40.07 -33.54 -17.82
N ARG A 165 -39.30 -32.47 -17.75
CA ARG A 165 -39.59 -31.23 -18.48
C ARG A 165 -39.56 -31.44 -20.00
N GLU A 166 -38.60 -32.21 -20.51
CA GLU A 166 -38.52 -32.56 -21.93
C GLU A 166 -39.75 -33.37 -22.38
N ARG A 167 -40.17 -34.36 -21.58
CA ARG A 167 -41.38 -35.16 -21.85
C ARG A 167 -42.65 -34.31 -21.83
N GLU A 168 -42.82 -33.44 -20.85
CA GLU A 168 -43.96 -32.51 -20.77
C GLU A 168 -44.00 -31.56 -21.96
N MET A 169 -42.85 -31.02 -22.37
CA MET A 169 -42.73 -30.18 -23.56
C MET A 169 -43.06 -30.93 -24.86
N LEU A 170 -42.61 -32.18 -25.00
CA LEU A 170 -42.93 -33.02 -26.16
C LEU A 170 -44.41 -33.41 -26.19
N ALA A 171 -44.98 -33.80 -25.06
CA ALA A 171 -46.41 -34.11 -24.95
C ALA A 171 -47.26 -32.89 -25.29
N ALA A 172 -46.92 -31.71 -24.77
CA ALA A 172 -47.61 -30.47 -25.10
C ALA A 172 -47.52 -30.14 -26.60
N LYS A 173 -46.35 -30.35 -27.23
CA LYS A 173 -46.20 -30.19 -28.69
C LYS A 173 -47.09 -31.18 -29.46
N GLN A 174 -47.07 -32.45 -29.10
CA GLN A 174 -47.88 -33.48 -29.75
C GLN A 174 -49.38 -33.22 -29.60
N GLU A 175 -49.83 -32.80 -28.42
CA GLU A 175 -51.23 -32.41 -28.20
C GLU A 175 -51.63 -31.20 -29.04
N ASN A 176 -50.76 -30.20 -29.13
CA ASN A 176 -51.01 -29.03 -29.96
C ASN A 176 -51.06 -29.39 -31.45
N GLU A 177 -50.14 -30.22 -31.93
CA GLU A 177 -50.13 -30.73 -33.30
C GLU A 177 -51.38 -31.55 -33.62
N ARG A 178 -51.82 -32.42 -32.69
CA ARG A 178 -53.06 -33.18 -32.82
C ARG A 178 -54.27 -32.25 -32.94
N LYS A 179 -54.37 -31.23 -32.07
CA LYS A 179 -55.45 -30.23 -32.10
C LYS A 179 -55.47 -29.46 -33.41
N ILE A 180 -54.30 -29.08 -33.94
CA ILE A 180 -54.18 -28.39 -35.23
C ILE A 180 -54.66 -29.30 -36.38
N ARG A 181 -54.23 -30.58 -36.40
CA ARG A 181 -54.61 -31.53 -37.45
C ARG A 181 -56.11 -31.80 -37.47
N GLU A 182 -56.73 -32.02 -36.32
CA GLU A 182 -58.18 -32.24 -36.23
C GLU A 182 -58.99 -31.05 -36.78
N ILE A 183 -58.48 -29.83 -36.62
CA ILE A 183 -59.11 -28.63 -37.19
C ILE A 183 -58.87 -28.53 -38.70
N GLN A 184 -57.66 -28.85 -39.17
CA GLN A 184 -57.35 -28.88 -40.61
C GLN A 184 -58.21 -29.93 -41.34
N ASP A 185 -58.43 -31.10 -40.74
CA ASP A 185 -59.30 -32.16 -41.28
C ASP A 185 -60.76 -31.67 -41.40
N HIS A 186 -61.23 -30.86 -40.44
CA HIS A 186 -62.58 -30.25 -40.49
C HIS A 186 -62.72 -29.22 -41.63
N PHE A 187 -61.65 -28.50 -41.98
CA PHE A 187 -61.67 -27.52 -43.08
C PHE A 187 -61.40 -28.15 -44.45
N GLY A 188 -60.67 -29.28 -44.51
CA GLY A 188 -60.35 -30.00 -45.75
C GLY A 188 -59.19 -29.40 -46.57
N TYR A 189 -58.48 -28.40 -46.03
CA TYR A 189 -57.27 -27.80 -46.62
C TYR A 189 -56.32 -27.32 -45.51
N PRO A 190 -55.01 -27.16 -45.77
CA PRO A 190 -54.07 -26.67 -44.77
C PRO A 190 -54.35 -25.21 -44.42
N VAL A 191 -54.77 -24.97 -43.17
CA VAL A 191 -55.04 -23.63 -42.61
C VAL A 191 -53.94 -23.30 -41.60
N ASP A 192 -53.47 -22.04 -41.64
CA ASP A 192 -52.48 -21.53 -40.70
C ASP A 192 -53.09 -21.29 -39.31
N PRO A 193 -52.37 -21.59 -38.22
CA PRO A 193 -52.86 -21.38 -36.85
C PRO A 193 -53.19 -19.92 -36.49
N SER A 194 -52.68 -18.96 -37.26
CA SER A 194 -52.88 -17.52 -37.05
C SER A 194 -54.14 -16.97 -37.74
N ASP A 195 -54.85 -17.77 -38.54
CA ASP A 195 -56.06 -17.33 -39.23
C ASP A 195 -57.22 -17.09 -38.23
N PRO A 196 -57.93 -15.95 -38.29
CA PRO A 196 -59.08 -15.67 -37.43
C PRO A 196 -60.16 -16.77 -37.45
N LYS A 197 -60.34 -17.46 -38.58
CA LYS A 197 -61.32 -18.55 -38.72
C LYS A 197 -60.89 -19.80 -37.93
N PHE A 198 -59.58 -20.07 -37.87
CA PHE A 198 -58.99 -21.15 -37.10
C PHE A 198 -59.12 -20.90 -35.59
N VAL A 199 -58.82 -19.66 -35.15
CA VAL A 199 -58.93 -19.25 -33.74
C VAL A 199 -60.36 -19.40 -33.23
N ALA A 200 -61.35 -18.91 -34.00
CA ALA A 200 -62.77 -19.01 -33.63
C ALA A 200 -63.24 -20.47 -33.47
N LEU A 201 -62.75 -21.39 -34.31
CA LEU A 201 -63.10 -22.80 -34.23
C LEU A 201 -62.40 -23.49 -33.04
N MET A 202 -61.12 -23.16 -32.79
CA MET A 202 -60.37 -23.67 -31.64
C MET A 202 -61.00 -23.25 -30.31
N GLU A 203 -61.50 -22.01 -30.21
CA GLU A 203 -62.19 -21.51 -29.02
C GLU A 203 -63.52 -22.21 -28.77
N LYS A 204 -64.33 -22.46 -29.81
CA LYS A 204 -65.56 -23.25 -29.70
C LYS A 204 -65.30 -24.64 -29.15
N LYS A 205 -64.29 -25.33 -29.70
CA LYS A 205 -63.90 -26.68 -29.25
C LYS A 205 -63.39 -26.70 -27.81
N ARG A 206 -62.60 -25.70 -27.39
CA ARG A 206 -62.16 -25.53 -25.98
C ARG A 206 -63.34 -25.33 -25.02
N LEU A 207 -64.38 -24.59 -25.43
CA LEU A 207 -65.57 -24.38 -24.60
C LEU A 207 -66.39 -25.66 -24.45
N GLU A 208 -66.50 -26.45 -25.51
CA GLU A 208 -67.16 -27.76 -25.49
C GLU A 208 -66.41 -28.75 -24.61
N GLU A 209 -65.09 -28.89 -24.77
CA GLU A 209 -64.24 -29.74 -23.93
C GLU A 209 -64.30 -29.33 -22.45
N ARG A 210 -64.30 -28.03 -22.16
CA ARG A 210 -64.43 -27.51 -20.78
C ARG A 210 -65.80 -27.84 -20.18
N LYS A 211 -66.88 -27.71 -20.96
CA LYS A 211 -68.23 -28.10 -20.51
C LYS A 211 -68.28 -29.60 -20.24
N VAL A 212 -67.79 -30.42 -21.16
CA VAL A 212 -67.77 -31.89 -21.01
C VAL A 212 -66.94 -32.31 -19.79
N SER A 213 -65.75 -31.72 -19.60
CA SER A 213 -64.91 -31.95 -18.43
C SER A 213 -65.61 -31.54 -17.13
N PHE A 214 -66.27 -30.38 -17.12
CA PHE A 214 -67.04 -29.90 -15.96
C PHE A 214 -68.20 -30.84 -15.61
N TYR A 215 -68.96 -31.31 -16.60
CA TYR A 215 -70.01 -32.31 -16.37
C TYR A 215 -69.44 -33.64 -15.89
N PHE A 216 -68.32 -34.10 -16.46
CA PHE A 216 -67.66 -35.35 -16.06
C PHE A 216 -67.18 -35.32 -14.59
N LEU A 217 -66.64 -34.17 -14.13
CA LEU A 217 -66.24 -33.94 -12.74
C LEU A 217 -67.42 -33.72 -11.77
N SER A 218 -68.62 -33.40 -12.28
CA SER A 218 -69.83 -33.22 -11.47
C SER A 218 -70.61 -34.52 -11.22
N TYR A 219 -70.35 -35.56 -12.01
CA TYR A 219 -71.05 -36.87 -11.94
C TYR A 219 -70.22 -37.96 -11.24
N HIS A 220 -69.06 -37.59 -10.66
CA HIS A 220 -68.17 -38.47 -9.91
C HIS A 220 -67.84 -37.83 -8.57
#